data_AF-A0AA36H2J4-F1
#
_entry.id   AF-A0AA36H2J4-F1
#
_cell.length_a   1.000
_cell.length_b   1.000
_cell.length_c   1.000
_cell.angle_alpha   90.00
_cell.angle_beta   90.00
_cell.angle_gamma   90.00
#
_symmetry.space_group_name_H-M   'P 1'
#
loop_
_entity.id
_entity.type
_entity.pdbx_description
1 polymer ?
#
loop_
_entity_poly.entity_id
_entity_poly.type
_entity_poly.pdbx_seq_one_letter_code
_entity_poly.pdbx_strand_id
1 'polypeptide(L)'
;MPHAHLLVTLANKVDTPEKIDSIISAELPDYPKRDDPERERKLRLFELVRKHMIHGPCSERPELGCRDANGANCSKGYPKPYRNFTELCSGGYPLYRRRDDGPDSVVLELLHNDDLMKKNVYLNEKKEKCLNLDMREVYRLARYVSHMEAAYRILRYPMHYTMHTVITLIPHLPNEEPIYFTSTAKPPKRKKSKLLAYFDLVKEDDRARNMTWVEVAENYRFTGTKYVPYKRKGLRIARLSLVNPKMLELYALRKLLLYKKGVQSFEHLRTHRGKVYKSFMEAAQAAGYIEKTTEWEDCLRSASATDMPS
;
A
#
# COMPACT_ATOMS: atom_id res chain seq x y z
N MET A 1 -3.89 -4.60 6.33
CA MET A 1 -5.28 -5.04 6.14
C MET A 1 -5.37 -6.46 6.69
N PRO A 2 -6.30 -6.82 7.58
CA PRO A 2 -6.78 -8.20 7.56
C PRO A 2 -7.54 -8.30 6.22
N HIS A 3 -6.84 -8.79 5.22
CA HIS A 3 -7.41 -9.14 3.95
C HIS A 3 -7.43 -10.66 3.97
N ALA A 4 -8.61 -11.24 3.79
CA ALA A 4 -8.69 -12.66 3.54
C ALA A 4 -8.13 -12.87 2.12
N HIS A 5 -6.99 -13.55 2.03
CA HIS A 5 -6.56 -14.12 0.75
C HIS A 5 -7.39 -15.36 0.50
N LEU A 6 -8.54 -15.16 -0.15
CA LEU A 6 -9.34 -16.25 -0.69
C LEU A 6 -8.67 -16.70 -2.00
N LEU A 7 -8.01 -17.86 -1.95
CA LEU A 7 -7.49 -18.49 -3.15
C LEU A 7 -8.61 -19.34 -3.77
N VAL A 8 -9.27 -18.77 -4.79
CA VAL A 8 -10.25 -19.49 -5.58
C VAL A 8 -9.52 -20.10 -6.77
N THR A 9 -9.40 -21.42 -6.79
CA THR A 9 -8.86 -22.15 -7.94
C THR A 9 -10.04 -22.58 -8.80
N LEU A 10 -10.10 -22.06 -10.02
CA LEU A 10 -11.08 -22.50 -10.98
C LEU A 10 -10.73 -23.91 -11.46
N ALA A 11 -11.74 -24.78 -11.59
CA ALA A 11 -11.55 -26.13 -12.14
C ALA A 11 -10.93 -26.10 -13.55
N ASN A 12 -11.31 -25.09 -14.34
CA ASN A 12 -10.74 -24.81 -15.65
C ASN A 12 -9.86 -23.57 -15.58
N LYS A 13 -8.59 -23.71 -16.00
CA LYS A 13 -7.63 -22.60 -15.98
C LYS A 13 -7.96 -21.57 -17.08
N VAL A 14 -7.95 -20.31 -16.68
CA VAL A 14 -8.12 -19.13 -17.55
C VAL A 14 -6.74 -18.55 -17.84
N ASP A 15 -6.06 -19.09 -18.84
CA ASP A 15 -4.64 -18.86 -19.12
C ASP A 15 -4.36 -18.34 -20.53
N THR A 16 -5.41 -18.07 -21.32
CA THR A 16 -5.27 -17.43 -22.63
C THR A 16 -6.04 -16.11 -22.66
N PRO A 17 -5.60 -15.12 -23.45
CA PRO A 17 -6.33 -13.86 -23.64
C PRO A 17 -7.80 -14.06 -24.01
N GLU A 18 -8.12 -15.05 -24.84
CA GLU A 18 -9.48 -15.33 -25.31
C GLU A 18 -10.37 -15.82 -24.18
N LYS A 19 -9.86 -16.74 -23.35
CA LYS A 19 -10.57 -17.21 -22.15
C LYS A 19 -10.78 -16.06 -21.17
N ILE A 20 -9.80 -15.17 -21.02
CA ILE A 20 -9.93 -13.98 -20.17
C ILE A 20 -11.03 -13.06 -20.69
N ASP A 21 -11.00 -12.71 -21.98
CA ASP A 21 -11.96 -11.82 -22.62
C ASP A 21 -13.39 -12.38 -22.59
N SER A 22 -13.54 -13.72 -22.53
CA SER A 22 -14.85 -14.37 -22.39
C SER A 22 -15.50 -14.21 -21.02
N ILE A 23 -14.71 -13.91 -19.98
CA ILE A 23 -15.16 -13.84 -18.58
C ILE A 23 -15.09 -12.41 -18.05
N ILE A 24 -14.07 -11.65 -18.47
CA ILE A 24 -13.77 -10.31 -17.99
C ILE A 24 -13.79 -9.35 -19.18
N SER A 25 -14.65 -8.33 -19.07
CA SER A 25 -14.65 -7.19 -19.99
C SER A 25 -14.23 -5.92 -19.25
N ALA A 26 -13.24 -5.21 -19.79
CA ALA A 26 -12.85 -3.87 -19.36
C ALA A 26 -13.48 -2.77 -20.26
N GLU A 27 -14.51 -3.13 -21.02
CA GLU A 27 -15.28 -2.25 -21.90
C GLU A 27 -16.66 -1.97 -21.27
N LEU A 28 -17.28 -0.83 -21.62
CA LEU A 28 -18.64 -0.54 -21.19
C LEU A 28 -19.62 -1.31 -22.08
N PRO A 29 -20.70 -1.85 -21.52
CA PRO A 29 -21.74 -2.43 -22.36
C PRO A 29 -22.40 -1.33 -23.19
N ASP A 30 -22.73 -1.65 -24.44
CA ASP A 30 -23.48 -0.77 -25.33
C ASP A 30 -24.76 -0.27 -24.66
N TYR A 31 -25.09 1.00 -24.89
CA TYR A 31 -26.38 1.52 -24.44
C TYR A 31 -27.50 0.80 -25.20
N PRO A 32 -28.51 0.25 -24.52
CA PRO A 32 -29.55 -0.52 -25.18
C PRO A 32 -30.37 0.37 -26.11
N LYS A 33 -30.52 -0.06 -27.36
CA LYS A 33 -31.34 0.63 -28.35
C LYS A 33 -32.82 0.59 -27.96
N ARG A 34 -33.62 1.51 -28.50
CA ARG A 34 -35.05 1.64 -28.15
C ARG A 34 -35.87 0.42 -28.58
N ASP A 35 -35.45 -0.23 -29.64
CA ASP A 35 -36.03 -1.41 -30.28
C ASP A 35 -35.51 -2.74 -29.73
N ASP A 36 -34.63 -2.72 -28.71
CA ASP A 36 -34.07 -3.93 -28.13
C ASP A 36 -35.09 -4.66 -27.22
N PRO A 37 -35.42 -5.94 -27.47
CA PRO A 37 -36.36 -6.70 -26.65
C PRO A 37 -35.90 -6.90 -25.21
N GLU A 38 -34.59 -6.82 -24.92
CA GLU A 38 -34.02 -6.89 -23.57
C GLU A 38 -33.65 -5.51 -23.01
N ARG A 39 -34.17 -4.43 -23.60
CA ARG A 39 -33.77 -3.04 -23.27
C ARG A 39 -33.77 -2.78 -21.77
N GLU A 40 -34.82 -3.15 -21.06
CA GLU A 40 -34.95 -2.87 -19.62
C GLU A 40 -33.87 -3.58 -18.79
N ARG A 41 -33.60 -4.85 -19.09
CA ARG A 41 -32.55 -5.64 -18.44
C ARG A 41 -31.17 -5.04 -18.72
N LYS A 42 -30.88 -4.75 -20.00
CA LYS A 42 -29.60 -4.16 -20.42
C LYS A 42 -29.39 -2.78 -19.83
N LEU A 43 -30.45 -1.96 -19.75
CA LEU A 43 -30.41 -0.64 -19.13
C LEU A 43 -30.09 -0.73 -17.64
N ARG A 44 -30.72 -1.68 -16.92
CA ARG A 44 -30.43 -1.92 -15.51
C ARG A 44 -28.98 -2.36 -15.28
N LEU A 45 -28.46 -3.29 -16.10
CA LEU A 45 -27.06 -3.73 -16.02
C LEU A 45 -26.10 -2.59 -16.31
N PHE A 46 -26.40 -1.80 -17.34
CA PHE A 46 -25.67 -0.62 -17.73
C PHE A 46 -25.60 0.41 -16.58
N GLU A 47 -26.72 0.71 -15.93
CA GLU A 47 -26.76 1.61 -14.76
C GLU A 47 -25.93 1.11 -13.58
N LEU A 48 -25.91 -0.21 -13.33
CA LEU A 48 -25.10 -0.81 -12.28
C LEU A 48 -23.60 -0.67 -12.57
N VAL A 49 -23.18 -0.95 -13.81
CA VAL A 49 -21.79 -0.75 -14.26
C VAL A 49 -21.41 0.72 -14.11
N ARG A 50 -22.27 1.62 -14.60
CA ARG A 50 -22.07 3.08 -14.50
C ARG A 50 -21.88 3.55 -13.05
N LYS A 51 -22.72 3.06 -12.14
CA LYS A 51 -22.75 3.50 -10.74
C LYS A 51 -21.62 2.91 -9.89
N HIS A 52 -21.23 1.65 -10.14
CA HIS A 52 -20.36 0.90 -9.24
C HIS A 52 -18.98 0.58 -9.82
N MET A 53 -18.83 0.57 -11.15
CA MET A 53 -17.58 0.20 -11.82
C MET A 53 -16.84 1.38 -12.42
N ILE A 54 -17.42 2.57 -12.41
CA ILE A 54 -16.79 3.80 -12.90
C ILE A 54 -16.66 4.80 -11.76
N HIS A 55 -15.49 5.44 -11.64
CA HIS A 55 -15.35 6.64 -10.83
C HIS A 55 -14.71 7.76 -11.63
N GLY A 56 -15.07 9.01 -11.31
CA GLY A 56 -14.52 10.19 -11.94
C GLY A 56 -13.05 10.45 -11.57
N PRO A 57 -12.44 11.51 -12.13
CA PRO A 57 -11.06 11.88 -11.84
C PRO A 57 -10.85 12.11 -10.34
N CYS A 58 -9.84 11.45 -9.76
CA CYS A 58 -9.52 11.55 -8.32
C CYS A 58 -8.88 12.87 -7.92
N SER A 59 -8.38 13.66 -8.87
CA SER A 59 -7.76 14.96 -8.61
C SER A 59 -8.73 15.92 -7.91
N GLU A 60 -10.03 15.77 -8.18
CA GLU A 60 -11.10 16.67 -7.71
C GLU A 60 -11.95 16.04 -6.60
N ARG A 61 -11.61 14.83 -6.14
CA ARG A 61 -12.40 14.02 -5.21
C ARG A 61 -11.58 13.57 -4.00
N PRO A 62 -11.43 14.44 -2.98
CA PRO A 62 -10.57 14.18 -1.83
C PRO A 62 -11.05 13.04 -0.93
N GLU A 63 -12.31 12.64 -1.03
CA GLU A 63 -12.91 11.50 -0.35
C GLU A 63 -12.44 10.14 -0.87
N LEU A 64 -11.82 10.08 -2.06
CA LEU A 64 -11.40 8.82 -2.67
C LEU A 64 -10.04 8.35 -2.12
N GLY A 65 -10.04 7.20 -1.44
CA GLY A 65 -8.83 6.58 -0.85
C GLY A 65 -7.81 6.01 -1.84
N CYS A 66 -8.07 6.09 -3.15
CA CYS A 66 -7.16 5.57 -4.19
C CYS A 66 -6.09 6.57 -4.65
N ARG A 67 -6.05 7.79 -4.08
CA ARG A 67 -5.03 8.81 -4.38
C ARG A 67 -3.65 8.40 -3.88
N ASP A 68 -2.60 8.86 -4.56
CA ASP A 68 -1.24 8.79 -4.04
C ASP A 68 -1.03 9.75 -2.86
N ALA A 69 0.13 9.68 -2.20
CA ALA A 69 0.44 10.51 -1.04
C ALA A 69 0.41 12.03 -1.33
N ASN A 70 0.52 12.41 -2.61
CA ASN A 70 0.53 13.79 -3.07
C ASN A 70 -0.86 14.29 -3.49
N GLY A 71 -1.86 13.41 -3.53
CA GLY A 71 -3.24 13.73 -3.92
C GLY A 71 -3.42 14.02 -5.41
N ALA A 72 -2.36 14.11 -6.21
CA ALA A 72 -2.45 14.50 -7.61
C ALA A 72 -2.86 13.33 -8.51
N ASN A 73 -2.37 12.11 -8.22
CA ASN A 73 -2.56 10.96 -9.09
C ASN A 73 -3.26 9.79 -8.39
N CYS A 74 -3.76 8.85 -9.19
CA CYS A 74 -4.26 7.60 -8.67
C CYS A 74 -3.08 6.66 -8.36
N SER A 75 -2.99 6.17 -7.12
CA SER A 75 -1.97 5.20 -6.67
C SER A 75 -2.01 3.88 -7.43
N LYS A 76 -3.13 3.56 -8.11
CA LYS A 76 -3.33 2.36 -8.93
C LYS A 76 -3.01 2.57 -10.41
N GLY A 77 -2.61 3.78 -10.80
CA GLY A 77 -2.25 4.12 -12.18
C GLY A 77 -3.44 4.05 -13.13
N TYR A 78 -4.58 4.62 -12.73
CA TYR A 78 -5.74 4.83 -13.59
C TYR A 78 -5.75 6.26 -14.18
N PRO A 79 -6.28 6.47 -15.40
CA PRO A 79 -6.80 5.45 -16.32
C PRO A 79 -5.72 4.50 -16.83
N LYS A 80 -6.10 3.28 -17.20
CA LYS A 80 -5.21 2.36 -17.93
C LYS A 80 -5.19 2.75 -19.41
N PRO A 81 -4.07 2.56 -20.11
CA PRO A 81 -3.99 2.82 -21.55
C PRO A 81 -4.95 1.92 -22.33
N TYR A 82 -5.41 2.40 -23.48
CA TYR A 82 -6.18 1.58 -24.43
C TYR A 82 -5.31 0.48 -25.02
N ARG A 83 -5.94 -0.67 -25.30
CA ARG A 83 -5.31 -1.85 -25.87
C ARG A 83 -6.30 -2.63 -26.73
N ASN A 84 -5.89 -2.99 -27.93
CA ASN A 84 -6.77 -3.71 -28.86
C ASN A 84 -6.96 -5.19 -28.50
N PHE A 85 -6.09 -5.75 -27.66
CA PHE A 85 -6.13 -7.14 -27.23
C PHE A 85 -5.61 -7.28 -25.80
N THR A 86 -6.03 -8.36 -25.12
CA THR A 86 -5.53 -8.72 -23.81
C THR A 86 -4.12 -9.31 -23.93
N GLU A 87 -3.18 -8.83 -23.11
CA GLU A 87 -1.81 -9.35 -23.04
C GLU A 87 -1.54 -9.96 -21.67
N LEU A 88 -0.93 -11.15 -21.67
CA LEU A 88 -0.44 -11.80 -20.46
C LEU A 88 0.96 -11.30 -20.14
N CYS A 89 1.13 -10.60 -19.01
CA CYS A 89 2.43 -10.11 -18.57
C CYS A 89 3.06 -11.06 -17.53
N SER A 90 4.38 -11.18 -17.55
CA SER A 90 5.17 -11.95 -16.57
C SER A 90 5.00 -11.47 -15.11
N GLY A 91 4.48 -10.24 -14.91
CA GLY A 91 4.16 -9.65 -13.61
C GLY A 91 2.85 -10.09 -12.95
N GLY A 92 2.16 -11.09 -13.52
CA GLY A 92 1.06 -11.80 -12.85
C GLY A 92 -0.35 -11.25 -13.04
N TYR A 93 -0.52 -10.02 -13.55
CA TYR A 93 -1.83 -9.47 -13.93
C TYR A 93 -1.92 -9.28 -15.45
N PRO A 94 -2.97 -9.79 -16.12
CA PRO A 94 -3.23 -9.49 -17.52
C PRO A 94 -3.47 -8.00 -17.73
N LEU A 95 -2.97 -7.47 -18.83
CA LEU A 95 -3.32 -6.15 -19.33
C LEU A 95 -4.50 -6.32 -20.28
N TYR A 96 -5.70 -6.06 -19.78
CA TYR A 96 -6.96 -6.32 -20.47
C TYR A 96 -7.15 -5.49 -21.74
N ARG A 97 -7.88 -6.07 -22.71
CA ARG A 97 -8.40 -5.39 -23.89
C ARG A 97 -9.31 -4.23 -23.48
N ARG A 98 -9.06 -3.07 -24.07
CA ARG A 98 -9.82 -1.83 -23.94
C ARG A 98 -9.68 -1.06 -25.25
N ARG A 99 -10.56 -1.35 -26.22
CA ARG A 99 -10.51 -0.71 -27.55
C ARG A 99 -10.93 0.76 -27.50
N ASP A 100 -10.43 1.53 -28.46
CA ASP A 100 -10.82 2.93 -28.69
C ASP A 100 -11.87 2.98 -29.82
N ASP A 101 -13.04 2.39 -29.58
CA ASP A 101 -14.11 2.23 -30.57
C ASP A 101 -14.97 3.49 -30.75
N GLY A 102 -14.52 4.64 -30.22
CA GLY A 102 -15.18 5.93 -30.34
C GLY A 102 -16.16 6.24 -29.19
N PRO A 103 -16.94 7.33 -29.32
CA PRO A 103 -17.83 7.78 -28.26
C PRO A 103 -19.07 6.89 -28.13
N ASP A 104 -19.16 6.12 -27.05
CA ASP A 104 -20.38 5.41 -26.69
C ASP A 104 -21.51 6.40 -26.33
N SER A 105 -22.74 6.15 -26.79
CA SER A 105 -23.96 6.89 -26.42
C SER A 105 -24.20 6.95 -24.90
N VAL A 106 -23.61 6.01 -24.19
CA VAL A 106 -23.42 5.86 -22.74
C VAL A 106 -22.78 7.08 -22.05
N VAL A 107 -21.79 7.69 -22.69
CA VAL A 107 -20.99 8.76 -22.09
C VAL A 107 -21.75 10.08 -22.08
N LEU A 108 -22.72 10.27 -22.99
CA LEU A 108 -23.63 11.42 -23.02
C LEU A 108 -24.53 11.49 -21.77
N GLU A 109 -24.89 10.36 -21.16
CA GLU A 109 -25.67 10.35 -19.89
C GLU A 109 -24.79 10.34 -18.64
N LEU A 110 -23.53 9.88 -18.73
CA LEU A 110 -22.51 10.03 -17.68
C LEU A 110 -22.17 11.50 -17.37
N LEU A 111 -22.61 12.42 -18.23
CA LEU A 111 -22.49 13.88 -18.09
C LEU A 111 -23.36 14.51 -17.00
N HIS A 112 -24.09 13.76 -16.17
CA HIS A 112 -24.67 14.29 -14.93
C HIS A 112 -23.63 14.55 -13.82
N ASN A 113 -22.34 14.44 -14.14
CA ASN A 113 -21.27 14.94 -13.28
C ASN A 113 -21.25 16.48 -13.41
N ASP A 114 -21.92 17.16 -12.47
CA ASP A 114 -22.04 18.63 -12.41
C ASP A 114 -20.69 19.37 -12.61
N ASP A 115 -19.57 18.72 -12.26
CA ASP A 115 -18.23 19.28 -12.35
C ASP A 115 -17.67 19.32 -13.80
N LEU A 116 -18.03 18.36 -14.65
CA LEU A 116 -17.62 18.33 -16.07
C LEU A 116 -18.45 19.31 -16.91
N MET A 117 -19.73 19.45 -16.56
CA MET A 117 -20.66 20.40 -17.19
C MET A 117 -20.26 21.85 -16.92
N LYS A 118 -19.61 22.16 -15.79
CA LYS A 118 -19.21 23.55 -15.47
C LYS A 118 -17.95 24.02 -16.22
N LYS A 119 -17.05 23.11 -16.58
CA LYS A 119 -15.74 23.47 -17.17
C LYS A 119 -15.75 23.56 -18.69
N ASN A 120 -16.64 22.84 -19.36
CA ASN A 120 -16.61 22.65 -20.82
C ASN A 120 -17.80 23.30 -21.55
N VAL A 121 -18.56 24.15 -20.87
CA VAL A 121 -19.66 24.91 -21.47
C VAL A 121 -19.14 26.21 -22.08
N TYR A 122 -19.47 26.43 -23.34
CA TYR A 122 -19.28 27.70 -24.04
C TYR A 122 -20.62 28.17 -24.61
N LEU A 123 -20.72 29.46 -24.90
CA LEU A 123 -21.88 30.00 -25.61
C LEU A 123 -21.56 30.03 -27.09
N ASN A 124 -22.43 29.43 -27.92
CA ASN A 124 -22.32 29.60 -29.36
C ASN A 124 -22.71 31.04 -29.77
N GLU A 125 -22.56 31.35 -31.06
CA GLU A 125 -22.91 32.67 -31.62
C GLU A 125 -24.38 33.07 -31.38
N LYS A 126 -25.26 32.10 -31.15
CA LYS A 126 -26.68 32.29 -30.82
C LYS A 126 -26.96 32.40 -29.31
N LYS A 127 -25.92 32.46 -28.47
CA LYS A 127 -25.99 32.45 -27.00
C LYS A 127 -26.63 31.20 -26.41
N GLU A 128 -26.63 30.09 -27.14
CA GLU A 128 -27.04 28.79 -26.61
C GLU A 128 -25.85 28.16 -25.89
N LYS A 129 -26.12 27.48 -24.77
CA LYS A 129 -25.10 26.74 -24.03
C LYS A 129 -24.73 25.49 -24.82
N CYS A 130 -23.51 25.45 -25.33
CA CYS A 130 -22.93 24.31 -26.01
C CYS A 130 -21.82 23.71 -25.14
N LEU A 131 -21.58 22.40 -25.28
CA LEU A 131 -20.45 21.73 -24.62
C LEU A 131 -19.37 21.40 -25.64
N ASN A 132 -18.15 21.82 -25.35
CA ASN A 132 -16.97 21.37 -26.07
C ASN A 132 -16.35 20.20 -25.29
N LEU A 133 -16.78 18.99 -25.60
CA LEU A 133 -16.34 17.77 -24.94
C LEU A 133 -15.66 16.85 -25.94
N ASP A 134 -14.36 16.66 -25.80
CA ASP A 134 -13.69 15.50 -26.40
C ASP A 134 -14.04 14.26 -25.56
N MET A 135 -14.87 13.40 -26.14
CA MET A 135 -15.35 12.17 -25.49
C MET A 135 -14.20 11.19 -25.18
N ARG A 136 -13.10 11.24 -25.94
CA ARG A 136 -11.90 10.42 -25.66
C ARG A 136 -11.21 10.88 -24.38
N GLU A 137 -11.23 12.18 -24.10
CA GLU A 137 -10.66 12.75 -22.88
C GLU A 137 -11.53 12.41 -21.66
N VAL A 138 -12.86 12.48 -21.79
CA VAL A 138 -13.79 12.05 -20.73
C VAL A 138 -13.58 10.59 -20.36
N TYR A 139 -13.38 9.71 -21.34
CA TYR A 139 -13.12 8.27 -21.14
C TYR A 139 -11.74 7.98 -20.53
N ARG A 140 -10.76 8.87 -20.72
CA ARG A 140 -9.50 8.85 -19.96
C ARG A 140 -9.70 9.34 -18.53
N LEU A 141 -10.56 10.33 -18.30
CA LEU A 141 -10.79 10.86 -16.96
C LEU A 141 -11.64 9.93 -16.09
N ALA A 142 -12.56 9.17 -16.70
CA ALA A 142 -13.32 8.11 -16.06
C ALA A 142 -12.44 6.86 -15.85
N ARG A 143 -12.47 6.32 -14.63
CA ARG A 143 -11.58 5.23 -14.19
C ARG A 143 -12.40 4.00 -13.85
N TYR A 144 -11.99 2.86 -14.40
CA TYR A 144 -12.62 1.58 -14.10
C TYR A 144 -12.17 1.07 -12.73
N VAL A 145 -13.12 0.62 -11.93
CA VAL A 145 -12.91 0.06 -10.60
C VAL A 145 -12.71 -1.46 -10.73
N SER A 146 -11.84 -2.06 -9.92
CA SER A 146 -11.64 -3.52 -9.96
C SER A 146 -12.95 -4.28 -9.71
N HIS A 147 -13.10 -5.47 -10.31
CA HIS A 147 -14.29 -6.32 -10.12
C HIS A 147 -14.61 -6.58 -8.64
N MET A 148 -13.57 -6.75 -7.80
CA MET A 148 -13.74 -6.92 -6.34
C MET A 148 -14.33 -5.67 -5.69
N GLU A 149 -13.79 -4.49 -5.99
CA GLU A 149 -14.29 -3.24 -5.40
C GLU A 149 -15.70 -2.91 -5.92
N ALA A 150 -16.00 -3.21 -7.19
CA ALA A 150 -17.35 -3.11 -7.74
C ALA A 150 -18.34 -4.02 -7.01
N ALA A 151 -17.98 -5.30 -6.79
CA ALA A 151 -18.83 -6.25 -6.07
C ALA A 151 -19.13 -5.78 -4.63
N TYR A 152 -18.12 -5.26 -3.91
CA TYR A 152 -18.32 -4.70 -2.57
C TYR A 152 -19.26 -3.49 -2.58
N ARG A 153 -19.17 -2.63 -3.59
CA ARG A 153 -20.08 -1.47 -3.76
C ARG A 153 -21.51 -1.90 -4.11
N ILE A 154 -21.68 -2.89 -5.00
CA ILE A 154 -22.99 -3.41 -5.41
C ILE A 154 -23.70 -4.06 -4.21
N LEU A 155 -22.99 -4.89 -3.46
CA LEU A 155 -23.51 -5.60 -2.29
C LEU A 155 -23.59 -4.72 -1.04
N ARG A 156 -23.20 -3.44 -1.15
CA ARG A 156 -23.15 -2.45 -0.06
C ARG A 156 -22.34 -2.91 1.15
N TYR A 157 -21.29 -3.71 0.92
CA TYR A 157 -20.40 -4.09 1.99
C TYR A 157 -19.57 -2.88 2.43
N PRO A 158 -19.40 -2.66 3.75
CA PRO A 158 -18.52 -1.62 4.26
C PRO A 158 -17.08 -1.88 3.81
N MET A 159 -16.52 -0.97 3.01
CA MET A 159 -15.21 -1.17 2.37
C MET A 159 -14.03 -0.91 3.33
N HIS A 160 -14.24 -0.09 4.37
CA HIS A 160 -13.17 0.29 5.30
C HIS A 160 -13.68 0.36 6.74
N TYR A 161 -13.04 -0.43 7.60
CA TYR A 161 -13.01 -0.22 9.05
C TYR A 161 -11.55 -0.12 9.49
N THR A 162 -11.19 0.98 10.15
CA THR A 162 -9.88 1.12 10.78
C THR A 162 -10.05 1.02 12.29
N MET A 163 -9.95 -0.20 12.84
CA MET A 163 -9.95 -0.38 14.30
C MET A 163 -8.63 0.04 14.96
N HIS A 164 -7.52 -0.01 14.23
CA HIS A 164 -6.17 0.07 14.80
C HIS A 164 -5.35 1.19 14.18
N THR A 165 -4.67 1.97 15.03
CA THR A 165 -3.65 2.92 14.55
C THR A 165 -2.35 2.18 14.30
N VAL A 166 -1.88 2.15 13.04
CA VAL A 166 -0.62 1.50 12.66
C VAL A 166 0.52 2.52 12.68
N ILE A 167 1.61 2.20 13.38
CA ILE A 167 2.78 3.07 13.51
C ILE A 167 3.96 2.39 12.84
N THR A 168 4.58 3.09 11.91
CA THR A 168 5.83 2.61 11.30
C THR A 168 7.03 3.25 12.01
N LEU A 169 7.93 2.39 12.47
CA LEU A 169 9.20 2.71 13.11
C LEU A 169 10.33 2.47 12.09
N ILE A 170 11.20 3.46 11.92
CA ILE A 170 12.28 3.40 10.92
C ILE A 170 13.60 3.27 11.69
N PRO A 171 14.24 2.09 11.70
CA PRO A 171 15.55 1.92 12.28
C PRO A 171 16.59 2.65 11.44
N HIS A 172 17.67 3.11 12.08
CA HIS A 172 18.79 3.75 11.41
C HIS A 172 20.07 3.48 12.21
N LEU A 173 21.23 3.56 11.53
CA LEU A 173 22.53 3.48 12.16
C LEU A 173 22.88 4.79 12.90
N PRO A 174 23.94 4.80 13.73
CA PRO A 174 24.44 6.03 14.34
C PRO A 174 24.72 7.10 13.27
N ASN A 175 24.24 8.33 13.50
CA ASN A 175 24.37 9.48 12.59
C ASN A 175 23.65 9.37 11.23
N GLU A 176 22.89 8.30 10.97
CA GLU A 176 22.11 8.12 9.73
C GLU A 176 20.61 8.39 9.93
N GLU A 177 20.28 9.43 10.70
CA GLU A 177 18.88 9.75 11.01
C GLU A 177 18.07 10.10 9.74
N PRO A 178 16.84 9.58 9.59
CA PRO A 178 16.02 9.87 8.42
C PRO A 178 15.55 11.33 8.43
N ILE A 179 15.90 12.06 7.36
CA ILE A 179 15.45 13.43 7.12
C ILE A 179 14.35 13.40 6.05
N TYR A 180 13.20 13.99 6.38
CA TYR A 180 12.07 14.09 5.46
C TYR A 180 12.08 15.47 4.80
N PHE A 181 12.15 15.47 3.47
CA PHE A 181 11.98 16.68 2.68
C PHE A 181 10.48 16.92 2.45
N THR A 182 10.02 18.11 2.85
CA THR A 182 8.74 18.66 2.37
C THR A 182 9.00 19.41 1.06
N SER A 183 7.99 19.51 0.19
CA SER A 183 8.06 20.24 -1.10
C SER A 183 8.40 21.74 -0.99
N THR A 184 8.70 22.24 0.21
CA THR A 184 9.05 23.63 0.45
C THR A 184 10.57 23.81 0.43
N ALA A 185 11.03 24.93 -0.13
CA ALA A 185 12.45 25.27 -0.29
C ALA A 185 13.23 25.53 1.02
N LYS A 186 12.65 25.22 2.20
CA LYS A 186 13.31 25.43 3.49
C LYS A 186 14.09 24.17 3.87
N PRO A 187 15.35 24.30 4.33
CA PRO A 187 16.12 23.15 4.76
C PRO A 187 15.39 22.44 5.92
N PRO A 188 15.24 21.11 5.86
CA PRO A 188 14.53 20.37 6.90
C PRO A 188 15.29 20.49 8.23
N LYS A 189 14.60 20.93 9.27
CA LYS A 189 15.17 20.97 10.63
C LYS A 189 15.39 19.54 11.11
N ARG A 190 16.60 19.24 11.61
CA ARG A 190 16.91 17.97 12.26
C ARG A 190 16.03 17.82 13.50
N LYS A 191 15.05 16.92 13.43
CA LYS A 191 14.21 16.54 14.58
C LYS A 191 14.78 15.26 15.17
N LYS A 192 14.74 15.15 16.49
CA LYS A 192 15.16 13.95 17.20
C LYS A 192 14.40 12.73 16.68
N SER A 193 15.14 11.70 16.28
CA SER A 193 14.53 10.49 15.76
C SER A 193 13.67 9.77 16.83
N LYS A 194 12.69 8.99 16.37
CA LYS A 194 11.86 8.12 17.22
C LYS A 194 12.67 7.06 17.97
N LEU A 195 13.86 6.70 17.48
CA LEU A 195 14.75 5.73 18.11
C LEU A 195 15.54 6.38 19.24
N LEU A 196 16.11 7.57 18.99
CA LEU A 196 16.81 8.34 20.03
C LEU A 196 15.87 8.74 21.17
N ALA A 197 14.65 9.16 20.85
CA ALA A 197 13.64 9.44 21.86
C ALA A 197 13.25 8.20 22.69
N TYR A 198 13.37 6.99 22.14
CA TYR A 198 13.17 5.75 22.89
C TYR A 198 14.31 5.51 23.87
N PHE A 199 15.56 5.73 23.45
CA PHE A 199 16.73 5.62 24.32
C PHE A 199 16.64 6.52 25.54
N ASP A 200 16.15 7.75 25.37
CA ASP A 200 15.99 8.67 26.51
C ASP A 200 14.81 8.29 27.40
N LEU A 201 13.69 7.84 26.81
CA LEU A 201 12.56 7.33 27.59
C LEU A 201 12.97 6.18 28.50
N VAL A 202 13.77 5.23 28.00
CA VAL A 202 14.22 4.06 28.77
C VAL A 202 15.14 4.45 29.93
N LYS A 203 15.87 5.56 29.83
CA LYS A 203 16.69 6.07 30.94
C LYS A 203 15.80 6.60 32.06
N GLU A 204 14.73 7.32 31.70
CA GLU A 204 13.83 8.02 32.63
C GLU A 204 12.73 7.11 33.23
N ASP A 205 12.16 6.20 32.45
CA ASP A 205 10.96 5.42 32.81
C ASP A 205 11.27 3.93 33.00
N ASP A 206 11.06 3.42 34.21
CA ASP A 206 11.24 2.01 34.58
C ASP A 206 10.34 1.06 33.78
N ARG A 207 9.14 1.50 33.40
CA ARG A 207 8.24 0.66 32.60
C ARG A 207 8.79 0.46 31.20
N ALA A 208 9.43 1.48 30.62
CA ALA A 208 10.03 1.40 29.29
C ALA A 208 11.29 0.50 29.28
N ARG A 209 11.98 0.31 30.41
CA ARG A 209 13.13 -0.61 30.53
C ARG A 209 12.77 -2.06 30.26
N ASN A 210 11.54 -2.46 30.56
CA ASN A 210 11.05 -3.82 30.32
C ASN A 210 10.34 -3.98 28.96
N MET A 211 10.41 -2.98 28.09
CA MET A 211 9.75 -2.98 26.78
C MET A 211 10.74 -2.91 25.62
N THR A 212 10.40 -3.59 24.53
CA THR A 212 11.03 -3.41 23.21
C THR A 212 10.60 -2.08 22.60
N TRP A 213 11.29 -1.63 21.55
CA TRP A 213 10.90 -0.39 20.88
C TRP A 213 9.49 -0.46 20.25
N VAL A 214 9.09 -1.65 19.80
CA VAL A 214 7.74 -1.93 19.28
C VAL A 214 6.70 -1.74 20.38
N GLU A 215 6.87 -2.40 21.52
CA GLU A 215 5.97 -2.32 22.67
C GLU A 215 5.88 -0.89 23.22
N VAL A 216 6.99 -0.13 23.21
CA VAL A 216 6.96 1.29 23.57
C VAL A 216 6.12 2.09 22.57
N ALA A 217 6.27 1.87 21.27
CA ALA A 217 5.48 2.60 20.28
C ALA A 217 3.97 2.30 20.35
N GLU A 218 3.58 1.13 20.86
CA GLU A 218 2.19 0.76 21.10
C GLU A 218 1.64 1.42 22.37
N ASN A 219 2.41 1.40 23.46
CA ASN A 219 2.00 1.92 24.77
C ASN A 219 2.25 3.42 24.99
N TYR A 220 3.12 4.05 24.18
CA TYR A 220 3.51 5.44 24.31
C TYR A 220 3.29 6.20 22.99
N ARG A 221 2.92 7.48 23.10
CA ARG A 221 2.75 8.39 21.96
C ARG A 221 3.99 9.23 21.79
N PHE A 222 4.53 9.26 20.58
CA PHE A 222 5.59 10.18 20.21
C PHE A 222 5.02 11.58 19.90
N THR A 223 5.54 12.62 20.55
CA THR A 223 5.09 14.03 20.38
C THR A 223 5.91 14.81 19.34
N GLY A 224 6.88 14.16 18.69
CA GLY A 224 7.85 14.83 17.81
C GLY A 224 9.21 15.06 18.47
N THR A 225 9.27 15.02 19.80
CA THR A 225 10.51 15.17 20.59
C THR A 225 10.71 14.04 21.59
N LYS A 226 9.63 13.61 22.26
CA LYS A 226 9.67 12.57 23.31
C LYS A 226 8.49 11.61 23.23
N TYR A 227 8.59 10.51 23.95
CA TYR A 227 7.46 9.60 24.18
C TYR A 227 6.74 10.00 25.46
N VAL A 228 5.41 9.94 25.42
CA VAL A 228 4.55 10.13 26.59
C VAL A 228 3.58 8.96 26.72
N PRO A 229 3.23 8.52 27.95
CA PRO A 229 2.29 7.40 28.14
C PRO A 229 0.97 7.63 27.39
N TYR A 230 0.53 6.63 26.64
CA TYR A 230 -0.73 6.70 25.88
C TYR A 230 -1.90 6.23 26.77
N LYS A 231 -2.83 7.13 27.09
CA LYS A 231 -3.93 6.89 28.04
C LYS A 231 -5.28 6.52 27.39
N ARG A 232 -5.38 6.43 26.06
CA ARG A 232 -6.65 6.14 25.36
C ARG A 232 -6.80 4.64 25.06
N LYS A 233 -8.05 4.14 25.08
CA LYS A 233 -8.42 2.72 24.85
C LYS A 233 -8.29 2.20 23.40
N GLY A 234 -7.67 2.95 22.50
CA GLY A 234 -7.50 2.54 21.10
C GLY A 234 -6.30 1.60 20.95
N LEU A 235 -6.50 0.44 20.33
CA LEU A 235 -5.42 -0.54 20.13
C LEU A 235 -4.48 -0.05 19.01
N ARG A 236 -3.18 0.00 19.32
CA ARG A 236 -2.12 0.52 18.45
C ARG A 236 -1.19 -0.62 18.11
N ILE A 237 -0.79 -0.70 16.85
CA ILE A 237 0.12 -1.74 16.37
C ILE A 237 1.35 -1.03 15.81
N ALA A 238 2.52 -1.32 16.35
CA ALA A 238 3.77 -0.79 15.84
C ALA A 238 4.47 -1.83 14.96
N ARG A 239 5.10 -1.37 13.87
CA ARG A 239 5.91 -2.21 13.00
C ARG A 239 7.23 -1.53 12.69
N LEU A 240 8.33 -2.29 12.76
CA LEU A 240 9.61 -1.87 12.19
C LEU A 240 9.55 -1.98 10.67
N SER A 241 10.02 -0.94 9.97
CA SER A 241 10.12 -0.93 8.52
C SER A 241 11.00 -2.09 8.03
N LEU A 242 10.71 -2.55 6.81
CA LEU A 242 11.53 -3.54 6.14
C LEU A 242 12.91 -2.93 5.84
N VAL A 243 13.97 -3.71 6.06
CA VAL A 243 15.34 -3.36 5.73
C VAL A 243 15.85 -4.40 4.75
N ASN A 244 16.53 -3.95 3.70
CA ASN A 244 17.15 -4.85 2.72
C ASN A 244 18.22 -5.72 3.41
N PRO A 245 18.16 -7.06 3.31
CA PRO A 245 19.15 -7.96 3.90
C PRO A 245 20.60 -7.68 3.49
N LYS A 246 20.83 -7.06 2.32
CA LYS A 246 22.18 -6.66 1.88
C LYS A 246 22.82 -5.61 2.80
N MET A 247 22.01 -4.81 3.52
CA MET A 247 22.50 -3.87 4.51
C MET A 247 22.66 -4.58 5.86
N LEU A 248 23.72 -5.38 5.98
CA LEU A 248 23.92 -6.32 7.10
C LEU A 248 23.82 -5.65 8.48
N GLU A 249 24.51 -4.53 8.68
CA GLU A 249 24.51 -3.80 9.96
C GLU A 249 23.12 -3.27 10.32
N LEU A 250 22.41 -2.65 9.36
CA LEU A 250 21.07 -2.11 9.60
C LEU A 250 20.04 -3.23 9.80
N TYR A 251 20.21 -4.35 9.09
CA TYR A 251 19.38 -5.55 9.25
C TYR A 251 19.58 -6.18 10.64
N ALA A 252 20.83 -6.29 11.10
CA ALA A 252 21.17 -6.75 12.45
C ALA A 252 20.63 -5.81 13.53
N LEU A 253 20.77 -4.50 13.35
CA LEU A 253 20.20 -3.49 14.23
C LEU A 253 18.67 -3.62 14.32
N ARG A 254 17.98 -3.82 13.20
CA ARG A 254 16.53 -4.05 13.15
C ARG A 254 16.14 -5.30 13.96
N LYS A 255 16.88 -6.40 13.81
CA LYS A 255 16.66 -7.64 14.57
C LYS A 255 16.87 -7.43 16.07
N LEU A 256 17.94 -6.75 16.46
CA LEU A 256 18.20 -6.43 17.86
C LEU A 256 17.09 -5.57 18.47
N LEU A 257 16.61 -4.55 17.76
CA LEU A 257 15.50 -3.69 18.24
C LEU A 257 14.15 -4.40 18.35
N LEU A 258 13.97 -5.52 17.65
CA LEU A 258 12.75 -6.32 17.70
C LEU A 258 12.68 -7.16 18.98
N TYR A 259 13.81 -7.71 19.44
CA TYR A 259 13.83 -8.67 20.55
C TYR A 259 14.42 -8.11 21.84
N LYS A 260 15.34 -7.14 21.75
CA LYS A 260 16.02 -6.59 22.91
C LYS A 260 15.17 -5.53 23.60
N LYS A 261 14.97 -5.71 24.90
CA LYS A 261 14.22 -4.79 25.77
C LYS A 261 15.16 -3.77 26.42
N GLY A 262 14.62 -2.59 26.74
CA GLY A 262 15.32 -1.60 27.55
C GLY A 262 16.62 -1.07 26.95
N VAL A 263 16.68 -0.90 25.63
CA VAL A 263 17.88 -0.38 24.97
C VAL A 263 18.02 1.12 25.26
N GLN A 264 19.19 1.54 25.73
CA GLN A 264 19.47 2.93 26.17
C GLN A 264 20.44 3.69 25.27
N SER A 265 21.15 2.98 24.39
CA SER A 265 22.11 3.54 23.45
C SER A 265 22.45 2.52 22.37
N PHE A 266 23.11 2.96 21.30
CA PHE A 266 23.64 2.06 20.27
C PHE A 266 24.72 1.12 20.84
N GLU A 267 25.51 1.58 21.81
CA GLU A 267 26.47 0.73 22.52
C GLU A 267 25.74 -0.33 23.33
N HIS A 268 24.70 0.06 24.09
CA HIS A 268 23.89 -0.89 24.82
C HIS A 268 23.25 -1.89 23.88
N LEU A 269 22.80 -1.49 22.68
CA LEU A 269 22.27 -2.42 21.67
C LEU A 269 23.31 -3.48 21.26
N ARG A 270 24.58 -3.09 21.11
CA ARG A 270 25.72 -3.98 20.81
C ARG A 270 26.21 -4.81 21.99
N THR A 271 25.76 -4.55 23.21
CA THR A 271 26.20 -5.32 24.39
C THR A 271 25.41 -6.62 24.55
N HIS A 272 26.04 -7.79 24.59
CA HIS A 272 25.38 -9.04 24.97
C HIS A 272 26.14 -9.72 26.11
N ARG A 273 25.43 -10.10 27.20
CA ARG A 273 26.00 -10.71 28.41
C ARG A 273 27.22 -9.95 28.98
N GLY A 274 27.13 -8.61 29.04
CA GLY A 274 28.20 -7.75 29.57
C GLY A 274 29.37 -7.48 28.62
N LYS A 275 29.42 -8.12 27.43
CA LYS A 275 30.44 -7.86 26.40
C LYS A 275 29.92 -6.92 25.32
N VAL A 276 30.65 -5.84 25.05
CA VAL A 276 30.36 -4.91 23.95
C VAL A 276 31.01 -5.44 22.67
N TYR A 277 30.21 -5.62 21.62
CA TYR A 277 30.69 -6.09 20.31
C TYR A 277 31.00 -4.90 19.38
N LYS A 278 31.86 -5.14 18.37
CA LYS A 278 32.29 -4.07 17.45
C LYS A 278 31.17 -3.72 16.47
N SER A 279 30.48 -4.72 15.93
CA SER A 279 29.40 -4.57 14.96
C SER A 279 28.03 -4.96 15.54
N PHE A 280 26.95 -4.47 14.93
CA PHE A 280 25.61 -4.92 15.27
C PHE A 280 25.39 -6.37 14.82
N MET A 281 26.06 -6.78 13.74
CA MET A 281 26.00 -8.15 13.24
C MET A 281 26.56 -9.16 14.25
N GLU A 282 27.75 -8.90 14.80
CA GLU A 282 28.36 -9.75 15.83
C GLU A 282 27.48 -9.81 17.08
N ALA A 283 26.94 -8.68 17.51
CA ALA A 283 26.04 -8.63 18.67
C ALA A 283 24.76 -9.43 18.44
N ALA A 284 24.18 -9.37 17.23
CA ALA A 284 22.99 -10.11 16.86
C ALA A 284 23.26 -11.62 16.75
N GLN A 285 24.41 -12.02 16.22
CA GLN A 285 24.86 -13.41 16.18
C GLN A 285 25.12 -13.96 17.59
N ALA A 286 25.81 -13.21 18.44
CA ALA A 286 26.07 -13.59 19.82
C ALA A 286 24.78 -13.74 20.65
N ALA A 287 23.75 -12.96 20.32
CA ALA A 287 22.44 -13.06 20.93
C ALA A 287 21.54 -14.15 20.31
N GLY A 288 21.99 -14.84 19.25
CA GLY A 288 21.22 -15.88 18.56
C GLY A 288 20.06 -15.36 17.70
N TYR A 289 20.02 -14.06 17.35
CA TYR A 289 18.95 -13.48 16.53
C TYR A 289 19.21 -13.58 15.02
N ILE A 290 20.46 -13.87 14.65
CA ILE A 290 20.88 -14.16 13.29
C ILE A 290 21.79 -15.38 13.35
N GLU A 291 21.43 -16.41 12.58
CA GLU A 291 22.24 -17.61 12.42
C GLU A 291 23.61 -17.24 11.84
N LYS A 292 24.66 -17.89 12.35
CA LYS A 292 25.99 -17.70 11.76
C LYS A 292 26.02 -18.46 10.44
N THR A 293 26.57 -17.82 9.42
CA THR A 293 26.93 -18.50 8.17
C THR A 293 28.00 -19.58 8.35
N THR A 294 28.45 -19.91 9.57
CA THR A 294 29.42 -20.97 9.88
C THR A 294 28.77 -22.23 10.46
N GLU A 295 27.43 -22.28 10.60
CA GLU A 295 26.75 -23.48 11.14
C GLU A 295 27.06 -24.75 10.32
N TRP A 296 27.29 -24.62 9.00
CA TRP A 296 27.74 -25.74 8.17
C TRP A 296 29.18 -26.17 8.48
N GLU A 297 30.08 -25.24 8.82
CA GLU A 297 31.47 -25.57 9.24
C GLU A 297 31.48 -26.23 10.61
N ASP A 298 30.66 -25.74 11.54
CA ASP A 298 30.54 -26.31 12.89
C ASP A 298 29.85 -27.69 12.85
N CYS A 299 28.89 -27.89 11.94
CA CYS A 299 28.27 -29.18 11.68
C CYS A 299 29.26 -30.17 11.03
N LEU A 300 30.05 -29.74 10.03
CA LEU A 300 31.11 -30.56 9.43
C LEU A 300 32.21 -30.93 10.44
N ARG A 301 32.61 -30.01 11.32
CA ARG A 301 33.58 -30.30 12.40
C ARG A 301 33.02 -31.29 13.41
N SER A 302 31.77 -31.11 13.83
CA SER A 302 31.11 -32.04 14.75
C SER A 302 30.95 -33.44 14.15
N ALA A 303 30.58 -33.52 12.87
CA ALA A 303 30.52 -34.77 12.12
C ALA A 303 31.90 -35.43 11.97
N SER A 304 32.97 -34.65 11.76
CA SER A 304 34.33 -35.18 11.71
C SER A 304 34.84 -35.71 13.06
N ALA A 305 34.27 -35.22 14.17
CA ALA A 305 34.62 -35.63 15.53
C ALA A 305 33.78 -36.81 16.05
N THR A 306 32.69 -37.16 15.38
CA THR A 306 31.88 -38.34 15.69
C THR A 306 32.21 -39.43 14.68
N ASP A 307 33.10 -40.33 15.07
CA ASP A 307 33.36 -41.53 14.27
C ASP A 307 32.09 -42.37 14.19
N MET A 308 31.80 -42.96 13.03
CA MET A 308 30.62 -43.81 12.90
C MET A 308 30.76 -45.04 13.82
N PRO A 309 29.68 -45.52 14.46
CA PRO A 309 29.76 -46.76 15.23
C PRO A 309 30.26 -47.88 14.32
N SER A 310 31.30 -48.58 14.76
CA SER A 310 31.85 -49.77 14.10
C SER A 310 30.86 -50.93 14.14
#